data_AF-A0A957PH99-F1
#
_entry.id   AF-A0A957PH99-F1
#
_cell.length_a   1.000
_cell.length_b   1.000
_cell.length_c   1.000
_cell.angle_alpha   90.00
_cell.angle_beta   90.00
_cell.angle_gamma   90.00
#
_symmetry.space_group_name_H-M   'P 1'
#
loop_
_entity.id
_entity.type
_entity.pdbx_description
1 polymer ?
#
loop_
_entity_poly.entity_id
_entity_poly.type
_entity_poly.pdbx_seq_one_letter_code
_entity_poly.pdbx_strand_id
1 'polypeptide(L)'
;MNKQSENRKCYYCGCDAFEERRTKYIYSRNGQNLFVPDMPVDVCLNCGMVYYHGAALLKVEQRFKEIYQKHVEPDRYTTMPVM
;
A
#
# COMPACT_ATOMS: atom_id res chain seq x y z
N MET A 1 -2.83 13.06 19.93
CA MET A 1 -4.12 13.17 19.20
C MET A 1 -3.86 13.83 17.85
N ASN A 2 -4.09 13.08 16.77
CA ASN A 2 -3.61 13.35 15.42
C ASN A 2 -4.38 14.50 14.74
N LYS A 3 -3.69 15.63 14.51
CA LYS A 3 -4.14 16.73 13.64
C LYS A 3 -3.63 16.48 12.22
N GLN A 4 -4.45 15.85 11.37
CA GLN A 4 -4.35 15.96 9.91
C GLN A 4 -5.78 15.90 9.35
N SER A 5 -6.55 16.95 9.59
CA SER A 5 -7.91 17.12 9.06
C SER A 5 -8.09 18.55 8.59
N GLU A 6 -7.24 19.00 7.66
CA GLU A 6 -7.53 20.21 6.90
C GLU A 6 -7.47 19.86 5.41
N ASN A 7 -8.67 19.58 4.88
CA ASN A 7 -8.99 19.55 3.45
C ASN A 7 -8.51 18.34 2.64
N ARG A 8 -8.75 17.12 3.13
CA ARG A 8 -8.62 15.92 2.29
C ARG A 8 -9.79 15.86 1.32
N LYS A 9 -9.60 16.39 0.11
CA LYS A 9 -10.52 16.24 -1.02
C LYS A 9 -9.95 15.27 -2.02
N CYS A 10 -10.82 14.53 -2.70
CA CYS A 10 -10.44 13.67 -3.79
C CYS A 10 -9.90 14.54 -4.93
N TYR A 11 -8.66 14.29 -5.32
CA TYR A 11 -8.03 15.01 -6.45
C TYR A 11 -8.77 14.81 -7.78
N TYR A 12 -9.59 13.76 -7.89
CA TYR A 12 -10.36 13.47 -9.09
C TYR A 12 -11.76 14.09 -9.08
N CYS A 13 -12.56 13.87 -8.04
CA CYS A 13 -13.97 14.31 -8.01
C CYS A 13 -14.26 15.43 -7.00
N GLY A 14 -13.29 15.85 -6.19
CA GLY A 14 -13.44 16.91 -5.19
C GLY A 14 -14.22 16.53 -3.92
N CYS A 15 -14.80 15.32 -3.84
CA CYS A 15 -15.49 14.80 -2.66
C CYS A 15 -14.51 14.58 -1.49
N ASP A 16 -14.99 14.78 -0.27
CA ASP A 16 -14.25 14.58 0.99
C ASP A 16 -14.66 13.30 1.73
N ALA A 17 -15.58 12.52 1.16
CA ALA A 17 -15.98 11.22 1.69
C ALA A 17 -14.96 10.14 1.31
N PHE A 18 -14.22 9.66 2.31
CA PHE A 18 -13.23 8.61 2.22
C PHE A 18 -13.51 7.50 3.23
N GLU A 19 -13.13 6.28 2.87
CA GLU A 19 -13.13 5.12 3.76
C GLU A 19 -11.75 4.46 3.76
N GLU A 20 -11.20 4.15 4.93
CA GLU A 20 -10.00 3.34 5.04
C GLU A 20 -10.34 1.88 4.74
N ARG A 21 -9.64 1.28 3.78
CA ARG A 21 -9.75 -0.15 3.44
C ARG A 21 -8.37 -0.80 3.45
N ARG A 22 -8.37 -2.12 3.59
CA ARG A 22 -7.18 -2.96 3.41
C ARG A 22 -7.23 -3.65 2.06
N THR A 23 -6.18 -3.50 1.26
CA THR A 23 -6.08 -4.11 -0.06
C THR A 23 -4.79 -4.91 -0.22
N LYS A 24 -4.80 -5.80 -1.21
CA LYS A 24 -3.61 -6.56 -1.62
C LYS A 24 -2.77 -5.67 -2.53
N TYR A 25 -1.53 -5.44 -2.14
CA TYR A 25 -0.56 -4.66 -2.90
C TYR A 25 0.64 -5.53 -3.26
N ILE A 26 1.07 -5.49 -4.52
CA ILE A 26 2.29 -6.16 -4.98
C ILE A 26 3.32 -5.08 -5.24
N TYR A 27 4.40 -5.09 -4.46
CA TYR A 27 5.55 -4.24 -4.70
C TYR A 27 6.59 -5.01 -5.53
N SER A 28 6.90 -4.51 -6.72
CA SER A 28 7.85 -5.14 -7.64
C SER A 28 9.06 -4.24 -7.85
N ARG A 29 10.27 -4.76 -7.61
CA ARG A 29 11.53 -4.06 -7.86
C ARG A 29 12.61 -5.06 -8.25
N ASN A 30 13.37 -4.77 -9.31
CA ASN A 30 14.48 -5.60 -9.79
C ASN A 30 14.11 -7.08 -10.03
N GLY A 31 12.90 -7.36 -10.54
CA GLY A 31 12.41 -8.72 -10.77
C GLY A 31 12.00 -9.49 -9.50
N GLN A 32 12.06 -8.85 -8.34
CA GLN A 32 11.60 -9.39 -7.07
C GLN A 32 10.24 -8.78 -6.69
N ASN A 33 9.33 -9.63 -6.20
CA ASN A 33 7.97 -9.24 -5.82
C ASN A 33 7.76 -9.46 -4.33
N LEU A 34 7.27 -8.43 -3.64
CA LEU A 34 6.81 -8.50 -2.26
C LEU A 34 5.30 -8.34 -2.22
N PHE A 35 4.62 -9.40 -1.78
CA PHE A 35 3.18 -9.40 -1.60
C PHE A 35 2.81 -8.85 -0.23
N VAL A 36 1.99 -7.79 -0.21
CA VAL A 36 1.54 -7.09 0.98
C VAL A 36 0.02 -7.20 1.05
N PRO A 37 -0.53 -8.17 1.79
CA PRO A 37 -1.97 -8.47 1.78
C PRO A 37 -2.83 -7.43 2.51
N ASP A 38 -2.24 -6.68 3.44
CA ASP A 38 -2.95 -5.75 4.33
C ASP A 38 -2.39 -4.33 4.15
N MET A 39 -2.48 -3.82 2.92
CA MET A 39 -2.04 -2.46 2.63
C MET A 39 -3.18 -1.48 2.98
N PRO A 40 -3.02 -0.57 3.95
CA PRO A 40 -4.00 0.48 4.21
C PRO A 40 -4.06 1.44 3.03
N VAL A 41 -5.27 1.77 2.62
CA VAL A 41 -5.57 2.74 1.58
C VAL A 41 -6.83 3.51 1.95
N ASP A 42 -6.93 4.76 1.51
CA ASP A 42 -8.21 5.46 1.52
C ASP A 42 -8.88 5.32 0.16
N VAL A 43 -10.15 4.98 0.16
CA VAL A 43 -10.97 4.92 -1.05
C VAL A 43 -12.00 6.03 -1.00
N CYS A 44 -12.04 6.87 -2.04
CA CYS A 44 -13.09 7.85 -2.19
C CYS A 44 -14.43 7.13 -2.39
N LEU A 45 -15.39 7.36 -1.51
CA LEU A 45 -16.70 6.71 -1.56
C LEU A 45 -17.54 7.15 -2.76
N ASN A 46 -17.22 8.28 -3.37
CA ASN A 46 -17.96 8.81 -4.51
C ASN A 46 -17.45 8.27 -5.87
N CYS A 47 -16.14 8.23 -6.08
CA CYS A 47 -15.56 7.86 -7.38
C CYS A 47 -14.70 6.59 -7.37
N GLY A 48 -14.47 5.99 -6.19
CA GLY A 48 -13.66 4.78 -6.04
C GLY A 48 -12.14 4.99 -6.14
N MET A 49 -11.66 6.24 -6.25
CA MET A 49 -10.22 6.50 -6.32
C MET A 49 -9.51 6.06 -5.04
N VAL A 50 -8.39 5.36 -5.21
CA VAL A 50 -7.60 4.77 -4.12
C VAL A 50 -6.35 5.60 -3.86
N TYR A 51 -6.12 5.95 -2.60
CA TYR A 51 -4.96 6.71 -2.14
C TYR A 51 -4.12 5.84 -1.20
N TYR A 52 -2.88 5.60 -1.58
CA TYR A 52 -1.92 4.88 -0.75
C TYR A 52 -1.23 5.85 0.22
N HIS A 53 -1.16 5.48 1.50
CA HIS A 53 -0.45 6.31 2.48
C HIS A 53 1.05 6.22 2.27
N GLY A 54 1.72 7.39 2.16
CA GLY A 54 3.19 7.44 2.00
C GLY A 54 3.94 6.71 3.11
N ALA A 55 3.47 6.81 4.36
CA ALA A 55 4.06 6.09 5.49
C ALA A 55 3.96 4.55 5.35
N ALA A 56 2.89 4.05 4.73
CA ALA A 56 2.75 2.62 4.47
C ALA A 56 3.69 2.17 3.33
N LEU A 57 3.82 2.97 2.27
CA LEU A 57 4.76 2.68 1.18
C LEU A 57 6.23 2.66 1.65
N LEU A 58 6.62 3.58 2.51
CA LEU A 58 7.96 3.60 3.11
C LEU A 58 8.24 2.35 3.96
N LYS A 59 7.24 1.88 4.72
CA LYS A 59 7.35 0.61 5.47
C LYS A 59 7.51 -0.58 4.54
N VAL A 60 6.79 -0.62 3.43
CA VAL A 60 6.94 -1.67 2.42
C VAL A 60 8.35 -1.66 1.83
N GLU A 61 8.88 -0.48 1.49
CA GLU A 61 10.25 -0.37 0.96
C GLU A 61 11.29 -0.80 2.00
N GLN A 62 11.14 -0.40 3.26
CA GLN A 62 12.04 -0.82 4.34
C GLN A 62 12.02 -2.35 4.51
N ARG A 63 10.82 -2.96 4.56
CA ARG A 63 10.66 -4.41 4.68
C ARG A 63 11.25 -5.15 3.49
N PHE A 64 11.07 -4.61 2.28
CA PHE A 64 11.70 -5.15 1.07
C PHE A 64 13.23 -5.15 1.19
N LYS A 65 13.84 -4.05 1.62
CA LYS A 65 15.30 -3.97 1.83
C LYS A 65 15.76 -4.96 2.90
N GLU A 66 15.02 -5.14 3.99
CA GLU A 66 15.38 -6.10 5.05
C GLU A 66 15.38 -7.55 4.54
N ILE A 67 14.34 -7.94 3.80
CA ILE A 67 14.24 -9.30 3.22
C ILE A 67 15.40 -9.55 2.24
N TYR A 68 15.64 -8.61 1.33
CA TYR A 68 16.58 -8.85 0.21
C TYR A 68 18.04 -8.43 0.47
N GLN A 69 18.32 -7.54 1.43
CA GLN A 69 19.69 -7.09 1.75
C GLN A 69 20.23 -7.68 3.05
N LYS A 70 19.38 -8.14 3.98
CA LYS A 70 19.80 -8.58 5.33
C LYS A 70 19.50 -10.05 5.64
N HIS A 71 19.16 -10.88 4.63
CA HIS A 71 18.85 -12.31 4.83
C HIS A 71 17.71 -12.56 5.85
N VAL A 72 16.72 -11.67 5.91
CA VAL A 72 15.50 -11.95 6.68
C VAL A 72 14.59 -12.82 5.82
N GLU A 73 14.20 -13.99 6.33
CA GLU A 73 13.26 -14.84 5.61
C GLU A 73 11.88 -14.15 5.51
N PRO A 74 11.30 -14.03 4.30
CA PRO A 74 9.95 -13.53 4.14
C PRO A 74 8.98 -14.49 4.83
N ASP A 75 7.91 -13.93 5.41
CA ASP A 75 6.92 -14.68 6.17
C ASP A 75 6.38 -15.89 5.40
N ARG A 76 6.21 -15.77 4.07
CA ARG A 76 5.85 -16.88 3.17
C ARG A 76 6.39 -16.60 1.77
N TYR A 77 6.91 -17.64 1.12
CA TYR A 77 7.17 -17.64 -0.32
C TYR A 77 5.93 -18.16 -1.06
N THR A 78 5.57 -17.53 -2.18
CA THR A 78 4.53 -18.04 -3.08
C THR A 78 5.06 -18.02 -4.50
N THR A 79 4.83 -19.09 -5.25
CA THR A 79 5.09 -19.15 -6.69
C THR A 79 3.90 -18.57 -7.41
N MET A 80 4.09 -17.46 -8.11
CA MET A 80 3.08 -16.97 -9.04
C MET A 80 3.00 -17.93 -10.23
N PRO A 81 1.83 -18.49 -10.57
CA PRO A 81 1.69 -19.28 -11.78
C PRO A 81 1.95 -18.37 -12.98
N VAL A 82 2.94 -18.73 -13.79
CA VAL A 82 3.10 -18.19 -15.13
C VAL A 82 2.09 -18.91 -16.02
N MET A 83 1.21 -18.15 -16.67
CA MET A 83 0.33 -18.66 -17.73
C MET A 83 1.12 -18.91 -19.01
#